data_AF-A0A143XYC0-F1
#
_entry.id   AF-A0A143XYC0-F1
#
_cell.length_a   1.000
_cell.length_b   1.000
_cell.length_c   1.000
_cell.angle_alpha   90.00
_cell.angle_beta   90.00
_cell.angle_gamma   90.00
#
_symmetry.space_group_name_H-M   'P 1'
#
loop_
_entity.id
_entity.type
_entity.pdbx_description
1 polymer ?
#
loop_
_entity_poly.entity_id
_entity_poly.type
_entity_poly.pdbx_seq_one_letter_code
_entity_poly.pdbx_strand_id
1 'polypeptide(L)'
;MRLWELFMIAVGLSMDAFAVSVCKGLCVKKADGRHMLIVGGYFGGFQALMPLIGYLLGIQFQTLIQEVDHWIAFVLLGLIGLNMVKESREQENEDVCQTNPFSWKSMLPLAVATSIDALAVGITFAFLNVSIIPAILLIGITTFILSGVGIRVGNIFGVKYKARAELAGGIILILMGLKILLEHLGVLL
;
A
#
# COMPACT_ATOMS: atom_id res chain seq x y z
N MET A 1 4.38 7.67 -20.70
CA MET A 1 4.78 6.37 -20.10
C MET A 1 4.40 5.23 -21.01
N ARG A 2 5.26 4.21 -21.11
CA ARG A 2 4.92 2.95 -21.78
C ARG A 2 4.06 2.09 -20.85
N LEU A 3 3.18 1.25 -21.42
CA LEU A 3 2.28 0.38 -20.65
C LEU A 3 3.05 -0.55 -19.67
N TRP A 4 4.26 -0.97 -20.06
CA TRP A 4 5.13 -1.81 -19.24
C TRP A 4 5.62 -1.10 -17.96
N GLU A 5 6.01 0.18 -18.05
CA GLU A 5 6.44 0.98 -16.90
C GLU A 5 5.30 1.15 -15.89
N LEU A 6 4.10 1.44 -16.40
CA LEU A 6 2.90 1.56 -15.58
C LEU A 6 2.55 0.25 -14.88
N PHE A 7 2.72 -0.88 -15.58
CA PHE A 7 2.51 -2.20 -15.00
C PHE A 7 3.53 -2.52 -13.89
N MET A 8 4.82 -2.18 -14.09
CA MET A 8 5.84 -2.36 -13.05
C MET A 8 5.54 -1.52 -11.81
N ILE A 9 5.12 -0.26 -11.98
CA ILE A 9 4.72 0.61 -10.86
C ILE A 9 3.51 0.03 -10.13
N ALA A 10 2.51 -0.45 -10.86
CA ALA A 10 1.30 -1.02 -10.28
C ALA A 10 1.58 -2.30 -9.48
N VAL A 11 2.45 -3.17 -9.98
CA VAL A 11 2.91 -4.34 -9.22
C VAL A 11 3.67 -3.90 -7.98
N GLY A 12 4.58 -2.94 -8.10
CA GLY A 12 5.37 -2.40 -6.97
C GLY A 12 4.48 -1.84 -5.85
N LEU A 13 3.56 -0.93 -6.19
CA LEU A 13 2.58 -0.35 -5.25
C LEU A 13 1.66 -1.39 -4.61
N SER A 14 1.45 -2.54 -5.28
CA SER A 14 0.59 -3.59 -4.75
C SER A 14 1.29 -4.50 -3.74
N MET A 15 2.61 -4.40 -3.56
CA MET A 15 3.38 -5.33 -2.73
C MET A 15 3.08 -5.17 -1.24
N ASP A 16 2.89 -3.95 -0.75
CA ASP A 16 2.57 -3.68 0.66
C ASP A 16 1.19 -4.25 1.01
N ALA A 17 0.19 -3.97 0.16
CA ALA A 17 -1.14 -4.55 0.25
C ALA A 17 -1.13 -6.09 0.12
N PHE A 18 -0.28 -6.66 -0.75
CA PHE A 18 -0.12 -8.11 -0.89
C PHE A 18 0.41 -8.73 0.41
N ALA A 19 1.47 -8.16 0.97
CA ALA A 19 2.11 -8.71 2.16
C ALA A 19 1.21 -8.60 3.40
N VAL A 20 0.49 -7.49 3.57
CA VAL A 20 -0.56 -7.37 4.59
C VAL A 20 -1.69 -8.39 4.37
N SER A 21 -2.07 -8.65 3.11
CA SER A 21 -3.08 -9.67 2.77
C SER A 21 -2.61 -11.09 3.11
N VAL A 22 -1.32 -11.39 2.93
CA VAL A 22 -0.71 -12.65 3.39
C VAL A 22 -0.80 -12.76 4.90
N CYS A 23 -0.44 -11.70 5.63
CA CYS A 23 -0.54 -11.69 7.09
C CYS A 23 -1.99 -11.90 7.59
N LYS A 24 -2.98 -11.24 6.97
CA LYS A 24 -4.39 -11.52 7.27
C LYS A 24 -4.81 -12.95 6.89
N GLY A 25 -4.31 -13.49 5.78
CA GLY A 25 -4.54 -14.86 5.37
C GLY A 25 -4.04 -15.89 6.39
N LEU A 26 -2.88 -15.63 7.01
CA LEU A 26 -2.26 -16.46 8.04
C LEU A 26 -3.12 -16.57 9.31
N CYS A 27 -3.86 -15.52 9.68
CA CYS A 27 -4.75 -15.50 10.84
C CYS A 27 -6.07 -16.27 10.64
N VAL A 28 -6.40 -16.69 9.41
CA VAL A 28 -7.75 -17.18 9.06
C VAL A 28 -7.75 -18.69 8.90
N LYS A 29 -8.73 -19.37 9.53
CA LYS A 29 -8.85 -20.84 9.46
C LYS A 29 -9.32 -21.38 8.11
N LYS A 30 -10.18 -20.64 7.41
CA LYS A 30 -10.67 -20.96 6.05
C LYS A 30 -10.79 -19.70 5.22
N ALA A 31 -10.00 -19.60 4.16
CA ALA A 31 -10.09 -18.49 3.22
C ALA A 31 -11.30 -18.67 2.31
N ASP A 32 -12.41 -18.07 2.72
CA ASP A 32 -13.60 -18.01 1.88
C ASP A 32 -13.47 -16.95 0.78
N GLY A 33 -14.16 -17.13 -0.35
CA GLY A 33 -14.13 -16.19 -1.48
C GLY A 33 -14.58 -14.78 -1.08
N ARG A 34 -15.46 -14.68 -0.08
CA ARG A 34 -15.88 -13.40 0.51
C ARG A 34 -14.73 -12.61 1.13
N HIS A 35 -13.78 -13.27 1.79
CA HIS A 35 -12.63 -12.60 2.40
C HIS A 35 -11.69 -12.00 1.35
N MET A 36 -11.50 -12.70 0.23
CA MET A 36 -10.70 -12.21 -0.89
C MET A 36 -11.37 -10.99 -1.54
N LEU A 37 -12.69 -11.01 -1.71
CA LEU A 37 -13.45 -9.87 -2.25
C LEU A 37 -13.41 -8.66 -1.31
N ILE A 38 -13.54 -8.88 0.01
CA ILE A 38 -13.47 -7.79 1.00
C ILE A 38 -12.08 -7.17 0.98
N VAL A 39 -11.02 -7.96 1.14
CA VAL A 39 -9.65 -7.45 1.23
C VAL A 39 -9.19 -6.85 -0.09
N GLY A 40 -9.46 -7.52 -1.21
CA GLY A 40 -9.20 -6.98 -2.54
C GLY A 40 -9.97 -5.68 -2.77
N GLY A 41 -11.22 -5.60 -2.33
CA GLY A 41 -12.05 -4.38 -2.45
C GLY A 41 -11.51 -3.22 -1.62
N TYR A 42 -11.09 -3.48 -0.38
CA TYR A 42 -10.46 -2.46 0.46
C TYR A 42 -9.12 -2.01 -0.13
N PHE A 43 -8.17 -2.92 -0.32
CA PHE A 43 -6.84 -2.52 -0.79
C PHE A 43 -6.88 -2.02 -2.23
N GLY A 44 -7.51 -2.72 -3.18
CA GLY A 44 -7.63 -2.26 -4.56
C GLY A 44 -8.42 -0.95 -4.70
N GLY A 45 -9.44 -0.73 -3.86
CA GLY A 45 -10.18 0.53 -3.83
C GLY A 45 -9.34 1.69 -3.32
N PHE A 46 -8.64 1.50 -2.19
CA PHE A 46 -7.76 2.53 -1.62
C PHE A 46 -6.53 2.79 -2.52
N GLN A 47 -5.92 1.77 -3.11
CA GLN A 47 -4.80 1.91 -4.06
C GLN A 47 -5.22 2.58 -5.38
N ALA A 48 -6.50 2.55 -5.77
CA ALA A 48 -6.99 3.31 -6.92
C ALA A 48 -7.37 4.75 -6.54
N LEU A 49 -7.94 4.94 -5.35
CA LEU A 49 -8.42 6.22 -4.85
C LEU A 49 -7.26 7.15 -4.44
N MET A 50 -6.23 6.62 -3.80
CA MET A 50 -5.10 7.43 -3.33
C MET A 50 -4.28 8.09 -4.45
N PRO A 51 -3.91 7.39 -5.55
CA PRO A 51 -3.26 8.05 -6.68
C PRO A 51 -4.16 9.09 -7.35
N LEU A 52 -5.48 8.90 -7.37
CA LEU A 52 -6.41 9.90 -7.89
C LEU A 52 -6.40 11.17 -7.03
N ILE A 53 -6.45 11.03 -5.70
CA ILE A 53 -6.33 12.15 -4.77
C ILE A 53 -4.99 12.85 -4.96
N GLY A 54 -3.89 12.10 -5.00
CA GLY A 54 -2.55 12.64 -5.24
C GLY A 54 -2.46 13.40 -6.57
N TYR A 55 -3.04 12.86 -7.63
CA TYR A 55 -3.07 13.49 -8.94
C TYR A 55 -3.87 14.80 -8.95
N LEU A 56 -5.04 14.82 -8.32
CA LEU A 56 -5.86 16.03 -8.20
C LEU A 56 -5.15 17.13 -7.40
N LEU A 57 -4.51 16.75 -6.29
CA LEU A 57 -3.66 17.67 -5.52
C LEU A 57 -2.53 18.20 -6.40
N GLY A 58 -1.81 17.30 -7.10
CA GLY A 58 -0.71 17.67 -8.00
C GLY A 58 -1.11 18.68 -9.08
N ILE A 59 -2.26 18.49 -9.75
CA ILE A 59 -2.78 19.45 -10.75
C ILE A 59 -3.15 20.79 -10.12
N GLN A 60 -3.80 20.76 -8.94
CA GLN A 60 -4.27 21.98 -8.28
C GLN A 60 -3.11 22.87 -7.80
N PHE A 61 -1.95 22.26 -7.51
CA PHE A 61 -0.72 22.99 -7.21
C PHE A 61 0.14 23.27 -8.45
N GLN A 62 -0.13 22.66 -9.61
CA GLN A 62 0.66 22.83 -10.83
C GLN A 62 0.73 24.29 -11.31
N THR A 63 -0.35 25.06 -11.15
CA THR A 63 -0.40 26.50 -11.47
C THR A 63 0.34 27.39 -10.47
N LEU A 64 0.56 26.94 -9.23
CA LEU A 64 1.36 27.67 -8.22
C LEU A 64 2.88 27.38 -8.39
N ILE A 65 3.23 26.28 -9.07
CA ILE A 65 4.58 25.71 -9.17
C ILE A 65 5.31 26.10 -10.46
N GLN A 66 4.63 26.58 -11.51
CA GLN A 66 5.27 26.94 -12.79
C GLN A 66 6.35 28.04 -12.71
N GLU A 67 6.47 28.78 -11.59
CA GLU A 67 7.61 29.68 -11.33
C GLU A 67 8.64 29.12 -10.32
N VAL A 68 8.39 27.96 -9.70
CA VAL A 68 9.21 27.38 -8.60
C VAL A 68 9.40 25.87 -8.80
N ASP A 69 9.77 25.48 -10.02
CA ASP A 69 9.71 24.08 -10.51
C ASP A 69 10.56 23.05 -9.74
N HIS A 70 11.63 23.45 -9.04
CA HIS A 70 12.54 22.48 -8.40
C HIS A 70 12.40 22.39 -6.87
N TRP A 71 12.08 23.49 -6.19
CA TRP A 71 11.99 23.49 -4.73
C TRP A 71 10.70 22.88 -4.20
N ILE A 72 9.60 22.93 -4.96
CA ILE A 72 8.34 22.36 -4.49
C ILE A 72 8.34 20.84 -4.60
N ALA A 73 8.93 20.25 -5.65
CA ALA A 73 9.19 18.81 -5.69
C ALA A 73 10.06 18.37 -4.51
N PHE A 74 11.11 19.13 -4.16
CA PHE A 74 11.97 18.85 -3.01
C PHE A 74 11.25 18.96 -1.66
N VAL A 75 10.45 20.01 -1.45
CA VAL A 75 9.67 20.20 -0.21
C VAL A 75 8.55 19.16 -0.09
N LEU A 76 7.91 18.81 -1.20
CA LEU A 76 6.81 17.85 -1.22
C LEU A 76 7.34 16.42 -1.03
N LEU A 77 8.44 16.04 -1.69
CA LEU A 77 9.18 14.80 -1.39
C LEU A 77 9.72 14.80 0.05
N GLY A 78 10.21 15.94 0.55
CA GLY A 78 10.68 16.10 1.92
C GLY A 78 9.57 15.95 2.97
N LEU A 79 8.38 16.51 2.70
CA LEU A 79 7.19 16.36 3.55
C LEU A 79 6.62 14.95 3.50
N ILE A 80 6.67 14.29 2.34
CA ILE A 80 6.33 12.87 2.19
C ILE A 80 7.30 12.02 3.01
N GLY A 81 8.61 12.24 2.89
CA GLY A 81 9.61 11.56 3.70
C GLY A 81 9.43 11.81 5.20
N LEU A 82 9.15 13.04 5.61
CA LEU A 82 8.88 13.39 7.01
C LEU A 82 7.59 12.74 7.56
N ASN A 83 6.52 12.67 6.78
CA ASN A 83 5.29 12.00 7.20
C ASN A 83 5.48 10.48 7.31
N MET A 84 6.21 9.84 6.39
CA MET A 84 6.58 8.43 6.50
C MET A 84 7.38 8.15 7.78
N VAL A 85 8.32 9.04 8.13
CA VAL A 85 9.10 8.97 9.38
C VAL A 85 8.21 9.14 10.62
N LYS A 86 7.22 10.03 10.57
CA LYS A 86 6.31 10.30 11.68
C LYS A 86 5.31 9.16 11.91
N GLU A 87 4.76 8.61 10.83
CA GLU A 87 3.79 7.52 10.86
C GLU A 87 4.42 6.19 11.30
N SER A 88 5.69 5.97 10.95
CA SER A 88 6.50 4.85 11.44
C SER A 88 6.71 4.86 12.97
N ARG A 89 6.45 5.98 13.67
CA ARG A 89 6.56 6.07 15.13
C ARG A 89 5.23 5.81 15.87
N GLU A 90 4.08 5.80 15.18
CA GLU A 90 2.76 5.64 15.81
C GLU A 90 2.17 4.22 15.63
N GLN A 91 2.73 3.38 14.76
CA GLN A 91 2.22 2.06 14.38
C GLN A 91 2.59 0.89 15.31
N GLU A 92 2.83 1.14 16.59
CA GLU A 92 3.27 0.11 17.55
C GLU A 92 2.12 -0.77 18.11
N ASN A 93 0.85 -0.55 17.72
CA ASN A 93 -0.32 -1.09 18.45
C ASN A 93 -1.43 -1.78 17.62
N GLU A 94 -1.21 -2.18 16.36
CA GLU A 94 -2.27 -2.88 15.60
C GLU A 94 -2.05 -4.39 15.50
N ASP A 95 -2.72 -5.13 16.39
CA ASP A 95 -2.82 -6.59 16.34
C ASP A 95 -3.40 -7.05 14.99
N VAL A 96 -2.58 -7.75 14.20
CA VAL A 96 -2.95 -8.24 12.86
C VAL A 96 -3.99 -9.36 12.94
N CYS A 97 -3.95 -10.16 14.00
CA CYS A 97 -4.89 -11.24 14.28
C CYS A 97 -5.88 -10.82 15.39
N GLN A 98 -6.63 -9.75 15.17
CA GLN A 98 -7.79 -9.43 16.02
C GLN A 98 -8.88 -10.49 15.91
N THR A 99 -9.78 -10.55 16.91
CA THR A 99 -10.94 -11.46 16.97
C THR A 99 -11.86 -11.36 15.75
N ASN A 100 -11.80 -10.24 15.00
CA ASN A 100 -12.42 -10.06 13.69
C ASN A 100 -11.44 -9.41 12.68
N PRO A 101 -10.62 -10.22 11.97
CA PRO A 101 -9.53 -9.71 11.13
C PRO A 101 -10.01 -8.97 9.86
N PHE A 102 -11.30 -9.02 9.55
CA PHE A 102 -11.93 -8.34 8.40
C PHE A 102 -12.94 -7.25 8.82
N SER A 103 -12.96 -6.86 10.09
CA SER A 103 -13.79 -5.74 10.51
C SER A 103 -13.29 -4.43 9.90
N TRP A 104 -14.20 -3.51 9.61
CA TRP A 104 -13.88 -2.17 9.11
C TRP A 104 -12.84 -1.43 9.98
N LYS A 105 -12.88 -1.62 11.31
CA LYS A 105 -11.90 -1.05 12.26
C LYS A 105 -10.48 -1.60 12.11
N SER A 106 -10.33 -2.83 11.60
CA SER A 106 -9.04 -3.46 11.32
C SER A 106 -8.62 -3.31 9.85
N MET A 107 -9.53 -2.94 8.96
CA MET A 107 -9.24 -2.85 7.53
C MET A 107 -8.96 -1.43 7.05
N LEU A 108 -9.65 -0.43 7.62
CA LEU A 108 -9.47 0.96 7.26
C LEU A 108 -8.06 1.49 7.58
N PRO A 109 -7.52 1.34 8.81
CA PRO A 109 -6.19 1.85 9.13
C PRO A 109 -5.10 1.22 8.27
N LEU A 110 -5.14 -0.11 8.09
CA LEU A 110 -4.19 -0.81 7.23
C LEU A 110 -4.31 -0.38 5.77
N ALA A 111 -5.53 -0.26 5.22
CA ALA A 111 -5.72 0.16 3.83
C ALA A 111 -5.27 1.61 3.59
N VAL A 112 -5.47 2.50 4.56
CA VAL A 112 -4.96 3.87 4.48
C VAL A 112 -3.43 3.85 4.52
N ALA A 113 -2.84 3.19 5.53
CA ALA A 113 -1.39 3.14 5.73
C ALA A 113 -0.64 2.55 4.52
N THR A 114 -1.15 1.45 3.94
CA THR A 114 -0.53 0.81 2.77
C THR A 114 -0.77 1.54 1.45
N SER A 115 -1.50 2.66 1.44
CA SER A 115 -1.83 3.40 0.21
C SER A 115 -1.24 4.82 0.18
N ILE A 116 -0.44 5.18 1.19
CA ILE A 116 0.21 6.51 1.28
C ILE A 116 1.29 6.66 0.19
N ASP A 117 1.98 5.56 -0.12
CA ASP A 117 2.89 5.43 -1.25
C ASP A 117 2.17 5.70 -2.59
N ALA A 118 0.97 5.14 -2.77
CA ALA A 118 0.14 5.29 -3.96
C ALA A 118 -0.32 6.75 -4.14
N LEU A 119 -0.59 7.46 -3.05
CA LEU A 119 -0.86 8.90 -3.07
C LEU A 119 0.34 9.70 -3.60
N ALA A 120 1.54 9.41 -3.12
CA ALA A 120 2.77 10.08 -3.57
C ALA A 120 3.04 9.83 -5.06
N VAL A 121 2.81 8.60 -5.54
CA VAL A 121 2.91 8.28 -6.98
C VAL A 121 1.86 9.05 -7.79
N GLY A 122 0.65 9.21 -7.26
CA GLY A 122 -0.41 10.02 -7.89
C GLY A 122 0.01 11.46 -8.14
N ILE A 123 0.66 12.10 -7.17
CA ILE A 123 1.20 13.46 -7.32
C ILE A 123 2.25 13.49 -8.44
N THR A 124 3.11 12.48 -8.49
CA THR A 124 4.14 12.34 -9.53
C THR A 124 3.51 12.20 -10.93
N PHE A 125 2.40 11.47 -11.07
CA PHE A 125 1.68 11.34 -12.34
C PHE A 125 1.10 12.67 -12.85
N ALA A 126 0.73 13.59 -11.95
CA ALA A 126 0.27 14.93 -12.35
C ALA A 126 1.39 15.73 -13.02
N PHE A 127 2.60 15.69 -12.46
CA PHE A 127 3.77 16.35 -13.06
C PHE A 127 4.19 15.69 -14.38
N LEU A 128 4.13 14.36 -14.46
CA LEU A 128 4.50 13.60 -15.66
C LEU A 128 3.43 13.61 -16.76
N ASN A 129 2.32 14.33 -16.57
CA ASN A 129 1.18 14.37 -17.51
C ASN A 129 0.72 12.97 -17.96
N VAL A 130 0.72 12.01 -17.02
CA VAL A 130 0.27 10.64 -17.29
C VAL A 130 -1.25 10.60 -17.27
N SER A 131 -1.84 9.78 -18.15
CA SER A 131 -3.27 9.51 -18.14
C SER A 131 -3.66 8.76 -16.85
N ILE A 132 -4.30 9.47 -15.92
CA ILE A 132 -4.59 8.95 -14.58
C ILE A 132 -5.60 7.79 -14.60
N ILE A 133 -6.59 7.82 -15.49
CA ILE A 133 -7.65 6.81 -15.56
C ILE A 133 -7.10 5.40 -15.81
N PRO A 134 -6.29 5.14 -16.87
CA PRO A 134 -5.69 3.82 -17.05
C PRO A 134 -4.71 3.46 -15.94
N ALA A 135 -4.04 4.43 -15.32
CA ALA A 135 -3.13 4.20 -14.20
C ALA A 135 -3.87 3.67 -12.97
N ILE A 136 -4.92 4.36 -12.50
CA ILE A 136 -5.67 3.96 -11.30
C ILE A 136 -6.42 2.65 -11.50
N LEU A 137 -6.94 2.39 -12.71
CA LEU A 137 -7.59 1.13 -13.02
C LEU A 137 -6.60 -0.03 -12.99
N LEU A 138 -5.42 0.15 -13.58
CA LEU A 138 -4.40 -0.89 -13.62
C LEU A 138 -3.86 -1.16 -12.21
N ILE A 139 -3.53 -0.11 -11.44
CA ILE A 139 -3.11 -0.23 -10.04
C ILE A 139 -4.19 -0.95 -9.22
N GLY A 140 -5.41 -0.43 -9.19
CA GLY A 140 -6.50 -1.00 -8.40
C GLY A 140 -6.81 -2.46 -8.75
N ILE A 141 -6.83 -2.82 -10.04
CA ILE A 141 -7.06 -4.22 -10.47
C ILE A 141 -5.89 -5.11 -10.06
N THR A 142 -4.65 -4.68 -10.27
CA THR A 142 -3.47 -5.47 -9.88
C THR A 142 -3.44 -5.69 -8.37
N THR A 143 -3.70 -4.66 -7.57
CA THR A 143 -3.77 -4.76 -6.11
C THR A 143 -4.91 -5.67 -5.68
N PHE A 144 -6.10 -5.53 -6.26
CA PHE A 144 -7.24 -6.40 -5.97
C PHE A 144 -6.89 -7.88 -6.17
N ILE A 145 -6.29 -8.22 -7.31
CA ILE A 145 -5.90 -9.60 -7.64
C ILE A 145 -4.81 -10.08 -6.69
N LEU A 146 -3.75 -9.30 -6.49
CA LEU A 146 -2.63 -9.67 -5.63
C LEU A 146 -3.08 -9.84 -4.18
N SER A 147 -3.84 -8.92 -3.61
CA SER A 147 -4.41 -9.04 -2.27
C SER A 147 -5.27 -10.30 -2.10
N GLY A 148 -6.10 -10.63 -3.10
CA GLY A 148 -6.88 -11.88 -3.10
C GLY A 148 -5.99 -13.14 -3.12
N VAL A 149 -4.91 -13.12 -3.92
CA VAL A 149 -3.90 -14.19 -3.92
C VAL A 149 -3.17 -14.25 -2.58
N GLY A 150 -2.82 -13.12 -1.99
CA GLY A 150 -2.14 -13.01 -0.70
C GLY A 150 -2.93 -13.68 0.41
N ILE A 151 -4.26 -13.46 0.46
CA ILE A 151 -5.14 -14.15 1.42
C ILE A 151 -5.07 -15.67 1.26
N ARG A 152 -5.09 -16.21 0.02
CA ARG A 152 -4.98 -17.65 -0.21
C ARG A 152 -3.62 -18.20 0.19
N VAL A 153 -2.56 -17.52 -0.22
CA VAL A 153 -1.19 -17.88 0.13
C VAL A 153 -1.05 -17.94 1.65
N GLY A 154 -1.42 -16.87 2.35
CA GLY A 154 -1.40 -16.83 3.80
C GLY A 154 -2.23 -17.94 4.45
N ASN A 155 -3.41 -18.23 3.93
CA ASN A 155 -4.27 -19.27 4.50
C ASN A 155 -3.67 -20.67 4.41
N ILE A 156 -3.10 -21.03 3.26
CA ILE A 156 -2.46 -22.34 3.04
C ILE A 156 -1.31 -22.54 4.05
N PHE A 157 -0.53 -21.49 4.31
CA PHE A 157 0.56 -21.53 5.29
C PHE A 157 0.04 -21.50 6.74
N GLY A 158 -1.06 -20.80 7.03
CA GLY A 158 -1.64 -20.65 8.37
C GLY A 158 -2.33 -21.92 8.90
N VAL A 159 -2.98 -22.71 8.03
CA VAL A 159 -3.70 -23.93 8.40
C VAL A 159 -2.77 -25.01 8.98
N LYS A 160 -1.50 -25.04 8.58
CA LYS A 160 -0.52 -26.06 9.02
C LYS A 160 0.21 -25.69 10.34
N TYR A 161 0.32 -24.39 10.67
CA TYR A 161 1.10 -23.92 11.82
C TYR A 161 0.58 -22.62 12.46
N LYS A 162 -0.68 -22.59 12.92
CA LYS A 162 -1.35 -21.38 13.47
C LYS A 162 -0.49 -20.52 14.42
N ALA A 163 0.20 -21.12 15.39
CA ALA A 163 1.07 -20.40 16.33
C ALA A 163 2.36 -19.86 15.70
N ARG A 164 2.91 -20.53 14.67
CA ARG A 164 4.07 -20.02 13.92
C ARG A 164 3.66 -18.99 12.86
N ALA A 165 2.41 -19.05 12.41
CA ALA A 165 1.84 -18.14 11.42
C ALA A 165 1.59 -16.74 12.01
N GLU A 166 1.13 -16.64 13.26
CA GLU A 166 1.06 -15.38 14.02
C GLU A 166 2.45 -14.74 14.18
N LEU A 167 3.43 -15.53 14.63
CA LEU A 167 4.81 -15.08 14.78
C LEU A 167 5.43 -14.67 13.43
N ALA A 168 5.18 -15.43 12.37
CA ALA A 168 5.65 -15.10 11.02
C ALA A 168 4.98 -13.85 10.45
N GLY A 169 3.68 -13.65 10.66
CA GLY A 169 2.96 -12.45 10.23
C GLY A 169 3.46 -11.19 10.95
N GLY A 170 3.69 -11.29 12.26
CA GLY A 170 4.33 -10.22 13.04
C GLY A 170 5.75 -9.94 12.56
N ILE A 171 6.56 -10.97 12.32
CA ILE A 171 7.92 -10.82 11.79
C ILE A 171 7.92 -10.19 10.39
N ILE A 172 7.02 -10.60 9.48
CA ILE A 172 6.92 -10.02 8.13
C ILE A 172 6.56 -8.54 8.18
N LEU A 173 5.66 -8.15 9.09
CA LEU A 173 5.31 -6.74 9.29
C LEU A 173 6.45 -5.92 9.89
N ILE A 174 7.12 -6.48 10.91
CA ILE A 174 8.33 -5.86 11.48
C ILE A 174 9.40 -5.72 10.39
N LEU A 175 9.62 -6.75 9.56
CA LEU A 175 10.58 -6.71 8.46
C LEU A 175 10.18 -5.74 7.35
N MET A 176 8.89 -5.59 7.02
CA MET A 176 8.44 -4.55 6.10
C MET A 176 8.65 -3.16 6.68
N GLY A 177 8.29 -2.93 7.94
CA GLY A 177 8.57 -1.66 8.62
C GLY A 177 10.07 -1.35 8.66
N LEU A 178 10.90 -2.37 8.95
CA LEU A 178 12.36 -2.26 8.95
C LEU A 178 12.91 -2.02 7.55
N LYS A 179 12.36 -2.68 6.51
CA LYS A 179 12.75 -2.48 5.11
C LYS A 179 12.45 -1.05 4.68
N ILE A 180 11.24 -0.55 4.96
CA ILE A 180 10.85 0.83 4.67
C ILE A 180 11.79 1.80 5.40
N LEU A 181 12.07 1.55 6.68
CA LEU A 181 13.01 2.34 7.47
C LEU A 181 14.43 2.35 6.88
N LEU A 182 14.95 1.19 6.44
CA LEU A 182 16.30 1.05 5.89
C LEU A 182 16.45 1.57 4.45
N GLU A 183 15.43 1.40 3.59
CA GLU A 183 15.35 2.04 2.27
C GLU A 183 15.31 3.57 2.44
N HIS A 184 14.63 4.07 3.48
CA HIS A 184 14.54 5.51 3.73
C HIS A 184 15.80 6.11 4.38
N LEU A 185 16.53 5.32 5.18
CA LEU A 185 17.82 5.74 5.76
C LEU A 185 18.99 5.64 4.77
N GLY A 186 18.76 5.12 3.56
CA GLY A 186 19.79 4.95 2.52
C GLY A 186 20.81 3.85 2.80
N VAL A 187 20.47 2.87 3.67
CA VAL A 187 21.36 1.77 4.08
C VAL A 187 21.21 0.55 3.16
N LEU A 188 20.05 0.40 2.52
CA LEU A 188 19.78 -0.58 1.46
C LEU A 188 19.61 0.17 0.13
N LEU A 189 20.35 -0.29 -0.88
CA LEU A 189 20.47 0.30 -2.22
C LEU A 189 19.36 -0.18 -3.15
#